data_AF-E6LP28-F1
#
_entry.id   AF-E6LP28-F1
#
_cell.length_a   1.000
_cell.length_b   1.000
_cell.length_c   1.000
_cell.angle_alpha   90.00
_cell.angle_beta   90.00
_cell.angle_gamma   90.00
#
_symmetry.space_group_name_H-M   'P 1'
#
loop_
_entity.id
_entity.type
_entity.pdbx_description
1 polymer ?
#
loop_
_entity_poly.entity_id
_entity_poly.type
_entity_poly.pdbx_seq_one_letter_code
_entity_poly.pdbx_strand_id
1 'polypeptide(L)' 'MEEKIMAIKIVGLIIGILILGVGVYYLAKEITDKESKKIYTITSVVGALIDVTCAALLFL' A
#
# COMPACT_ATOMS: atom_id res chain seq x y z
N MET A 1 -18.40 -16.16 -11.77
CA MET A 1 -18.31 -14.87 -11.04
C MET A 1 -17.24 -14.92 -9.95
N GLU A 2 -17.11 -16.04 -9.21
CA GLU A 2 -16.08 -16.22 -8.16
C GLU A 2 -14.63 -16.01 -8.62
N GLU A 3 -14.19 -16.61 -9.74
CA GLU A 3 -12.80 -16.44 -10.21
C GLU A 3 -12.42 -14.97 -10.49
N LYS A 4 -13.35 -14.20 -11.06
CA LYS A 4 -13.12 -12.78 -11.35
C LYS A 4 -12.97 -11.96 -10.06
N ILE A 5 -13.74 -12.28 -9.03
CA ILE A 5 -13.66 -11.60 -7.73
C ILE A 5 -12.33 -11.92 -7.05
N MET A 6 -11.88 -13.17 -7.08
CA MET A 6 -10.60 -13.59 -6.51
C MET A 6 -9.41 -12.93 -7.25
N ALA A 7 -9.47 -12.84 -8.58
CA ALA A 7 -8.46 -12.15 -9.38
C ALA A 7 -8.38 -10.65 -9.03
N ILE A 8 -9.51 -9.96 -8.85
CA ILE A 8 -9.54 -8.55 -8.45
C ILE A 8 -8.93 -8.35 -7.05
N LYS A 9 -9.25 -9.23 -6.09
CA LYS A 9 -8.66 -9.18 -4.73
C LYS A 9 -7.13 -9.33 -4.76
N ILE A 10 -6.60 -10.27 -5.56
CA ILE A 10 -5.14 -10.47 -5.71
C ILE A 10 -4.47 -9.26 -6.36
N VAL A 11 -5.06 -8.71 -7.43
CA VAL A 11 -4.52 -7.51 -8.10
C VAL A 11 -4.51 -6.31 -7.16
N GLY A 12 -5.58 -6.11 -6.39
CA GLY A 12 -5.66 -5.06 -5.36
C GLY A 12 -4.56 -5.20 -4.30
N LEU A 13 -4.29 -6.42 -3.84
CA LEU A 13 -3.22 -6.71 -2.88
C LEU A 13 -1.84 -6.40 -3.45
N ILE A 14 -1.57 -6.76 -4.70
CA ILE A 14 -0.28 -6.47 -5.37
C ILE A 14 -0.08 -4.95 -5.47
N ILE A 15 -1.12 -4.20 -5.85
CA ILE A 15 -1.05 -2.74 -5.95
C ILE A 15 -0.77 -2.11 -4.58
N GLY A 16 -1.46 -2.56 -3.53
CA GLY A 16 -1.24 -2.07 -2.18
C GLY A 16 0.21 -2.28 -1.71
N ILE A 17 0.76 -3.49 -1.90
CA ILE A 17 2.13 -3.84 -1.50
C ILE A 17 3.14 -2.95 -2.22
N LEU A 18 2.92 -2.68 -3.52
CA LEU A 18 3.78 -1.78 -4.29
C LEU A 18 3.74 -0.34 -3.76
N ILE A 19 2.55 0.18 -3.44
CA ILE A 19 2.39 1.53 -2.88
C ILE A 19 3.05 1.62 -1.50
N LEU A 20 2.86 0.61 -0.64
CA LEU A 20 3.46 0.55 0.68
C LEU A 20 4.99 0.45 0.59
N GLY A 21 5.51 -0.40 -0.29
CA GLY A 21 6.94 -0.54 -0.55
C GLY A 21 7.58 0.77 -1.00
N VAL A 22 6.95 1.48 -1.95
CA VAL A 22 7.42 2.79 -2.43
C VAL A 22 7.35 3.83 -1.31
N GLY A 23 6.24 3.89 -0.57
CA GLY A 23 6.07 4.81 0.56
C GLY A 23 7.15 4.61 1.63
N VAL A 24 7.40 3.37 2.06
CA VAL A 24 8.44 3.04 3.05
C VAL A 24 9.84 3.30 2.50
N TYR A 25 10.12 2.92 1.25
CA TYR A 25 11.43 3.12 0.62
C TYR A 25 11.80 4.61 0.56
N TYR A 26 10.89 5.45 0.09
CA TYR A 26 11.16 6.88 0.01
C TYR A 26 11.15 7.57 1.37
N LEU A 27 10.34 7.09 2.33
CA LEU A 27 10.39 7.55 3.72
C LEU A 27 11.77 7.29 4.36
N ALA A 28 12.37 6.13 4.09
CA ALA A 28 13.69 5.77 4.58
C ALA A 28 14.81 6.49 3.81
N LYS A 29 14.63 6.73 2.50
CA LYS A 29 15.61 7.39 1.64
C LYS A 29 15.71 8.89 1.92
N GLU A 30 14.58 9.57 2.11
CA GLU A 30 14.54 11.02 2.33
C GLU A 30 14.61 11.36 3.82
N ILE A 31 15.73 11.03 4.47
CA ILE A 31 15.93 11.29 5.90
C ILE A 31 16.12 12.78 6.22
N THR A 32 16.67 13.54 5.26
CA THR A 32 17.16 14.92 5.46
C THR A 32 16.13 16.01 5.18
N ASP A 33 15.10 15.74 4.39
CA ASP A 33 14.06 16.72 4.04
C ASP A 33 12.74 16.45 4.78
N LYS A 34 12.34 17.41 5.63
CA LYS A 34 11.15 17.28 6.48
C LYS A 34 9.85 17.43 5.70
N GLU A 35 9.84 18.15 4.58
CA GLU A 35 8.63 18.29 3.74
C GLU A 35 8.33 16.98 3.02
N SER A 36 9.32 16.40 2.36
CA SER A 36 9.16 15.15 1.64
C SER A 36 8.86 13.97 2.55
N LYS A 37 9.39 13.93 3.78
CA LYS A 37 8.99 12.94 4.80
C LYS A 37 7.49 12.93 5.06
N LYS A 38 6.83 14.10 5.11
CA LYS A 38 5.37 14.14 5.33
C LYS A 38 4.64 13.46 4.18
N ILE A 39 5.05 13.74 2.94
CA ILE A 39 4.43 13.16 1.74
C ILE A 39 4.60 11.64 1.76
N TYR A 40 5.81 11.13 1.96
CA TYR A 40 6.03 9.67 1.97
C TYR A 40 5.44 8.97 3.19
N THR A 41 5.30 9.66 4.33
CA THR A 41 4.57 9.12 5.48
C THR A 41 3.10 8.95 5.12
N ILE A 42 2.46 9.97 4.53
CA ILE A 42 1.06 9.89 4.10
C ILE A 42 0.89 8.80 3.05
N THR A 43 1.77 8.75 2.05
CA THR A 43 1.76 7.70 1.02
C THR A 43 1.90 6.30 1.63
N SER A 44 2.79 6.13 2.62
CA SER A 44 2.99 4.87 3.32
C SER A 44 1.77 4.47 4.15
N VAL A 45 1.14 5.41 4.87
CA VAL A 45 -0.08 5.16 5.65
C VAL A 45 -1.26 4.80 4.74
N VAL A 46 -1.44 5.49 3.62
CA VAL A 46 -2.48 5.17 2.63
C VAL A 46 -2.23 3.80 2.02
N GLY A 47 -0.99 3.48 1.65
CA GLY A 47 -0.59 2.16 1.19
C GLY A 47 -0.92 1.07 2.21
N ALA A 48 -0.64 1.31 3.50
CA ALA A 48 -0.92 0.36 4.58
C ALA A 48 -2.41 0.13 4.77
N LEU A 49 -3.23 1.18 4.67
CA LEU A 49 -4.69 1.06 4.77
C LEU A 49 -5.27 0.24 3.61
N ILE A 50 -4.76 0.45 2.39
CA ILE A 50 -5.16 -0.32 1.21
C ILE A 50 -4.77 -1.79 1.40
N ASP A 51 -3.54 -2.07 1.82
CA ASP A 51 -3.06 -3.42 2.07
C ASP A 51 -3.88 -4.14 3.14
N VAL A 52 -4.13 -3.51 4.28
CA VAL A 52 -4.92 -4.09 5.36
C VAL A 52 -6.35 -4.36 4.90
N THR A 53 -6.96 -3.45 4.15
CA THR A 53 -8.32 -3.62 3.63
C THR A 53 -8.39 -4.76 2.61
N CYS A 54 -7.43 -4.84 1.68
CA CYS A 54 -7.38 -5.89 0.68
C CYS A 54 -7.08 -7.26 1.30
N ALA A 55 -6.17 -7.32 2.28
CA ALA A 55 -5.89 -8.53 3.04
C ALA A 55 -7.12 -8.99 3.85
N ALA A 56 -7.79 -8.08 4.56
CA ALA A 56 -9.01 -8.40 5.30
C ALA A 56 -10.12 -8.92 4.37
N LEU A 57 -10.30 -8.29 3.20
CA LEU A 57 -11.23 -8.75 2.16
C LEU A 57 -10.83 -10.09 1.53
N LEU A 58 -9.57 -10.52 1.59
CA LEU A 58 -9.15 -11.85 1.14
C LEU A 58 -9.52 -12.95 2.13
N PHE A 59 -9.58 -12.64 3.42
CA PHE A 59 -9.90 -13.59 4.49
C PHE A 59 -11.39 -13.59 4.90
N LEU A 60 -12.16 -12.56 4.53
CA LEU A 60 -13.63 -12.47 4.63
C LEU A 60 -14.31 -12.95 3.35
#